data_AF-A0A9D9G0Z2-F1
#
_entry.id   AF-A0A9D9G0Z2-F1
#
_cell.length_a   1.000
_cell.length_b   1.000
_cell.length_c   1.000
_cell.angle_alpha   90.00
_cell.angle_beta   90.00
_cell.angle_gamma   90.00
#
_symmetry.space_group_name_H-M   'P 1'
#
loop_
_entity.id
_entity.type
_entity.pdbx_description
1 polymer ?
#
loop_
_entity_poly.entity_id
_entity_poly.type
_entity_poly.pdbx_seq_one_letter_code
_entity_poly.pdbx_strand_id
1 'polypeptide(L)' 'MKVFLLPFGKVNILESNIAEIIVNEGVLIDREMVESYRTLIKSHLNIPYSLLINKEHGYSYTFEAQVTMGSLD' A
#
# COMPACT_ATOMS: atom_id res chain seq x y z
N MET A 1 -7.36 -9.36 13.04
CA MET A 1 -6.76 -9.19 11.70
C MET A 1 -7.84 -8.73 10.74
N LYS A 2 -7.70 -7.54 10.14
CA LYS A 2 -8.65 -6.98 9.15
C LYS A 2 -7.97 -6.97 7.78
N VAL A 3 -8.65 -7.45 6.75
CA VAL A 3 -8.12 -7.53 5.38
C VAL A 3 -8.96 -6.65 4.47
N PHE A 4 -8.30 -5.86 3.62
CA PHE A 4 -8.94 -5.07 2.58
C PHE A 4 -8.45 -5.54 1.22
N LEU A 5 -9.39 -5.77 0.31
CA LEU A 5 -9.09 -6.10 -1.08
C LEU A 5 -9.16 -4.84 -1.92
N LEU A 6 -8.11 -4.60 -2.68
CA LEU A 6 -8.00 -3.54 -3.68
C LEU A 6 -7.95 -4.19 -5.07
N PRO A 7 -8.35 -3.50 -6.14
CA PRO A 7 -8.28 -4.06 -7.50
C PRO A 7 -6.87 -4.54 -7.90
N PHE A 8 -5.83 -4.01 -7.27
CA PHE A 8 -4.42 -4.25 -7.56
C PHE A 8 -3.68 -5.06 -6.48
N GLY A 9 -4.37 -5.50 -5.42
CA GLY A 9 -3.71 -6.21 -4.32
C GLY A 9 -4.56 -6.31 -3.06
N LYS A 10 -3.91 -6.52 -1.92
CA LYS A 10 -4.57 -6.55 -0.61
C LYS A 10 -3.73 -5.84 0.45
N VAL A 11 -4.41 -5.30 1.45
CA VAL A 11 -3.80 -4.70 2.63
C VAL A 11 -4.29 -5.44 3.87
N ASN A 12 -3.35 -6.01 4.64
CA ASN A 12 -3.63 -6.68 5.89
C ASN A 12 -3.26 -5.76 7.06
N ILE A 13 -4.21 -5.46 7.93
CA ILE A 13 -3.92 -4.79 9.20
C ILE A 13 -3.47 -5.86 10.20
N LEU A 14 -2.17 -5.90 10.45
CA LEU A 14 -1.52 -6.84 11.35
C LEU A 14 -1.69 -6.37 12.81
N GLU A 15 -1.45 -5.08 13.04
CA GLU A 15 -1.63 -4.41 14.33
C GLU A 15 -2.17 -2.99 14.14
N SER A 16 -2.50 -2.29 15.23
CA SER A 16 -3.03 -0.91 15.18
C SER A 16 -2.10 0.10 14.51
N ASN A 17 -0.82 -0.25 14.34
CA ASN A 17 0.22 0.58 13.74
C ASN A 17 1.08 -0.20 12.72
N ILE A 18 0.66 -1.39 12.29
CA ILE A 18 1.39 -2.17 11.28
C ILE A 18 0.39 -2.68 10.22
N ALA A 19 0.66 -2.34 8.96
CA ALA A 19 -0.04 -2.93 7.82
C ALA A 19 0.94 -3.65 6.88
N GLU A 20 0.49 -4.75 6.30
CA GLU A 20 1.16 -5.44 5.21
C GLU A 20 0.45 -5.13 3.89
N ILE A 21 1.24 -4.86 2.86
CA ILE A 21 0.77 -4.62 1.49
C ILE A 21 1.31 -5.74 0.61
N ILE A 22 0.40 -6.42 -0.09
CA ILE A 22 0.70 -7.44 -1.11
C ILE A 22 0.08 -6.97 -2.42
N VAL A 23 0.91 -6.71 -3.42
CA VAL A 23 0.48 -6.30 -4.77
C VAL A 23 0.34 -7.54 -5.65
N ASN A 24 -0.70 -7.61 -6.49
CA ASN A 24 -0.90 -8.74 -7.39
C ASN A 24 0.23 -8.84 -8.43
N GLU A 25 0.47 -10.06 -8.92
CA GLU A 25 1.47 -10.33 -9.98
C GLU A 25 1.22 -9.49 -11.25
N GLY A 26 2.28 -8.93 -11.81
CA GLY A 26 2.26 -8.19 -13.07
C GLY A 26 1.63 -6.80 -13.02
N VAL A 27 1.22 -6.31 -11.84
CA VAL A 27 0.64 -4.99 -11.70
C VAL A 27 1.68 -3.88 -11.94
N LEU A 28 1.26 -2.84 -12.67
CA LEU A 28 1.96 -1.57 -12.75
C LEU A 28 1.24 -0.56 -11.84
N ILE A 29 1.85 -0.25 -10.69
CA ILE A 29 1.31 0.71 -9.73
C ILE A 29 1.47 2.14 -10.26
N ASP A 30 0.35 2.87 -10.33
CA ASP A 30 0.30 4.28 -10.66
C ASP A 30 0.05 5.16 -9.41
N ARG A 31 -0.03 6.47 -9.64
CA ARG A 31 -0.26 7.45 -8.58
C ARG A 31 -1.61 7.25 -7.87
N GLU A 32 -2.67 6.96 -8.62
CA GLU A 32 -4.01 6.81 -8.04
C GLU A 32 -4.08 5.59 -7.12
N MET A 33 -3.42 4.51 -7.50
CA MET A 33 -3.27 3.31 -6.66
C MET A 33 -2.48 3.61 -5.37
N VAL A 34 -1.44 4.44 -5.45
CA VAL A 34 -0.68 4.90 -4.28
C VAL A 34 -1.57 5.68 -3.31
N GLU A 35 -2.32 6.65 -3.81
CA GLU A 35 -3.24 7.45 -2.99
C GLU A 35 -4.38 6.60 -2.39
N SER A 36 -4.86 5.61 -3.15
CA SER A 36 -5.91 4.70 -2.72
C SER A 36 -5.49 3.90 -1.48
N TYR A 37 -4.34 3.22 -1.51
CA TYR A 37 -3.89 2.46 -0.36
C TYR A 37 -3.43 3.37 0.80
N ARG A 38 -2.89 4.57 0.49
CA ARG A 38 -2.48 5.56 1.51
C ARG A 38 -3.67 6.06 2.32
N THR A 39 -4.80 6.35 1.66
CA THR A 39 -6.05 6.76 2.33
C THR A 39 -6.59 5.65 3.23
N LEU A 40 -6.50 4.40 2.77
CA LEU A 40 -6.88 3.23 3.56
C LEU A 40 -6.03 3.08 4.81
N ILE A 41 -4.71 3.25 4.70
CA ILE A 41 -3.75 3.21 5.81
C ILE A 41 -4.05 4.33 6.81
N LYS A 42 -4.14 5.59 6.33
CA LYS A 42 -4.38 6.77 7.18
C LYS A 42 -5.70 6.67 7.97
N SER A 43 -6.71 5.99 7.43
CA SER A 43 -8.01 5.81 8.09
C SER A 43 -8.08 4.65 9.10
N HIS A 44 -7.08 3.75 9.12
CA HIS A 44 -7.13 2.52 9.92
C HIS A 44 -5.94 2.31 10.86
N LEU A 45 -4.86 3.08 10.72
CA LEU A 45 -3.65 2.94 11.52
C LEU A 45 -3.40 4.16 12.40
N ASN A 46 -2.91 3.91 13.61
CA ASN A 46 -2.45 4.91 14.54
C ASN A 46 -1.05 5.40 14.15
N ILE A 47 -0.83 6.71 14.17
CA ILE A 47 0.49 7.31 13.94
C ILE A 47 1.32 7.20 15.23
N PRO A 48 2.61 6.84 15.17
CA PRO A 48 3.36 6.41 13.98
C PRO A 48 3.05 4.96 13.59
N TYR A 49 3.03 4.67 12.29
CA TYR A 49 2.80 3.34 11.75
C TYR A 49 3.95 2.85 10.87
N SER A 50 4.04 1.52 10.72
CA SER A 50 4.98 0.81 9.86
C SER A 50 4.25 0.09 8.73
N LEU A 51 4.89 0.03 7.56
CA LEU A 51 4.38 -0.72 6.42
C LEU A 51 5.33 -1.86 6.09
N LEU A 52 4.79 -3.08 6.05
CA LEU A 52 5.45 -4.26 5.53
C LEU A 52 5.10 -4.39 4.05
N ILE A 53 6.09 -4.20 3.17
CA ILE A 53 5.91 -4.42 1.73
C ILE A 53 6.30 -5.85 1.42
N ASN A 54 5.30 -6.71 1.21
CA ASN A 54 5.52 -8.09 0.87
C ASN A 54 5.65 -8.22 -0.66
N LYS A 55 6.87 -8.56 -1.10
CA LYS A 55 7.25 -8.70 -2.50
C LYS A 55 7.21 -10.15 -2.98
N GLU A 56 6.23 -10.93 -2.51
CA GLU A 56 6.01 -12.30 -3.01
C GLU A 56 5.72 -12.34 -4.53
N HIS A 57 5.22 -11.23 -5.08
CA HIS A 57 4.88 -11.05 -6.49
C HIS A 57 5.81 -10.08 -7.21
N GLY A 58 5.99 -10.29 -8.51
CA GLY A 58 6.66 -9.36 -9.41
C GLY A 58 5.72 -8.24 -9.83
N TYR A 59 6.02 -7.00 -9.47
CA TYR A 59 5.24 -5.81 -9.86
C TYR A 59 6.17 -4.60 -10.04
N SER A 60 5.67 -3.57 -10.73
CA SER A 60 6.44 -2.36 -11.05
C SER A 60 5.69 -1.10 -10.66
N TYR A 61 6.38 0.03 -10.69
CA TYR A 61 5.81 1.34 -10.44
C TYR A 61 6.01 2.25 -11.66
N THR A 62 5.05 3.12 -11.93
CA THR A 62 5.30 4.31 -12.76
C THR A 62 6.25 5.26 -12.03
N PHE A 63 6.96 6.11 -12.78
CA PHE A 63 7.84 7.12 -12.20
C PHE A 63 7.07 8.09 -11.28
N GLU A 64 5.86 8.50 -11.69
CA GLU A 64 5.01 9.37 -10.88
C GLU A 64 4.63 8.70 -9.54
N ALA A 65 4.25 7.42 -9.57
CA ALA A 65 3.96 6.67 -8.34
C ALA A 65 5.15 6.64 -7.38
N GLN A 66 6.38 6.49 -7.89
CA GLN A 66 7.59 6.53 -7.07
C GLN A 66 7.79 7.89 -6.39
N VAL A 67 7.58 8.98 -7.13
CA VAL A 67 7.63 10.34 -6.59
C VAL A 67 6.55 10.54 -5.53
N THR A 68 5.30 10.13 -5.81
CA THR A 68 4.17 10.23 -4.88
C THR A 68 4.40 9.43 -3.60
N MET A 69 5.01 8.23 -3.66
CA MET A 69 5.32 7.44 -2.47
C MET A 69 6.22 8.19 -1.49
N GLY A 70 7.23 8.91 -2.01
CA GLY A 70 8.16 9.70 -1.20
C GLY A 70 7.63 11.05 -0.73
N SER A 71 6.48 11.50 -1.24
CA SER A 71 5.87 12.76 -0.80
C SER A 71 5.18 12.62 0.56
N LEU A 72 5.30 13.67 1.37
CA LEU A 72 4.69 13.82 2.70
C LEU A 72 3.40 14.65 2.68
N ASP A 73 2.92 14.99 1.49
CA ASP A 73 1.67 15.75 1.31
C ASP A 73 0.45 15.09 2.01
#